data_AF-A0A933M7Z3-F1
#
_entry.id   AF-A0A933M7Z3-F1
#
_cell.length_a   1.000
_cell.length_b   1.000
_cell.length_c   1.000
_cell.angle_alpha   90.00
_cell.angle_beta   90.00
_cell.angle_gamma   90.00
#
_symmetry.space_group_name_H-M   'P 1'
#
loop_
_entity.id
_entity.type
_entity.pdbx_description
1 polymer ?
#
loop_
_entity_poly.entity_id
_entity_poly.type
_entity_poly.pdbx_seq_one_letter_code
_entity_poly.pdbx_strand_id
1 'polypeptide(L)'
;MDAPPPSPERPSTPAEPPRSSIDIRGGDVQAGRDIVGGDVNVAGDSISAQNVSVQRGFSADQVQRLVLIVGGLVFVTAACFFIFGALSAAAIVNVISRPLPGGSPVQAAIEMQQKIDALNSLEPGQRFRVLFKEEEISAYFRHIAGPKLGISNGKARLMDEPGQIALGGNLDRMNGMPFLAQVQVTTTETPLEVEGAWIKLLPTPEGMSFGWIPVTALAQDFSQQLNAALFGKVHFTQIGQTGGGSGIQPEIGTNLLLTGAAK
;
A
#
# COMPACT_ATOMS: atom_id res chain seq x y z
N MET A 1 50.54 74.78 24.78
CA MET A 1 50.21 75.58 25.98
C MET A 1 48.89 76.27 25.69
N ASP A 2 47.90 76.04 26.55
CA ASP A 2 46.72 76.87 26.88
C ASP A 2 45.72 77.20 25.74
N ALA A 3 44.38 77.16 25.88
CA ALA A 3 43.43 77.02 26.97
C ALA A 3 42.05 76.59 26.35
N PRO A 4 41.01 76.24 27.14
CA PRO A 4 39.84 75.48 26.68
C PRO A 4 38.69 76.37 26.17
N PRO A 5 37.72 75.78 25.46
CA PRO A 5 36.34 76.29 25.47
C PRO A 5 35.31 75.12 25.58
N PRO A 6 33.98 75.36 25.54
CA PRO A 6 33.09 75.42 26.70
C PRO A 6 32.07 74.26 26.74
N SER A 7 31.37 74.14 27.86
CA SER A 7 30.28 73.17 28.09
C SER A 7 29.16 73.23 27.04
N PRO A 8 28.66 72.08 26.55
CA PRO A 8 27.41 72.02 25.81
C PRO A 8 26.18 71.92 26.74
N GLU A 9 25.11 72.55 26.26
CA GLU A 9 23.79 72.77 26.85
C GLU A 9 23.09 71.54 27.46
N ARG A 10 22.28 71.83 28.47
CA ARG A 10 21.30 70.92 29.08
C ARG A 10 20.06 70.85 28.16
N PRO A 11 19.71 69.69 27.58
CA PRO A 11 18.42 69.52 26.95
C PRO A 11 17.35 69.29 28.02
N SER A 12 16.25 70.00 27.86
CA SER A 12 15.04 69.99 28.68
C SER A 12 14.49 68.59 28.90
N THR A 13 14.05 68.33 30.13
CA THR A 13 13.28 67.13 30.54
C THR A 13 12.03 66.96 29.68
N PRO A 14 11.85 65.83 28.97
CA PRO A 14 10.55 65.44 28.44
C PRO A 14 9.71 64.77 29.54
N ALA A 15 8.41 65.06 29.50
CA ALA A 15 7.40 64.74 30.49
C ALA A 15 7.28 63.25 30.86
N GLU A 16 7.00 62.99 32.13
CA GLU A 16 6.57 61.71 32.69
C GLU A 16 5.24 61.25 32.03
N PRO A 17 5.20 60.12 31.30
CA PRO A 17 3.94 59.52 30.90
C PRO A 17 3.25 58.85 32.10
N PRO A 18 1.91 58.83 32.14
CA PRO A 18 1.12 58.52 33.33
C PRO A 18 1.32 57.10 33.84
N ARG A 19 1.40 56.97 35.17
CA ARG A 19 1.31 55.70 35.89
C ARG A 19 -0.02 55.02 35.57
N SER A 20 0.01 54.00 34.72
CA SER A 20 -1.13 53.10 34.54
C SER A 20 -1.24 52.21 35.79
N SER A 21 -2.19 52.53 36.66
CA SER A 21 -2.64 51.64 37.72
C SER A 21 -3.26 50.39 37.08
N ILE A 22 -2.69 49.22 37.37
CA ILE A 22 -3.28 47.94 36.99
C ILE A 22 -4.18 47.51 38.15
N ASP A 23 -5.50 47.56 37.92
CA ASP A 23 -6.52 47.00 38.81
C ASP A 23 -6.77 45.54 38.38
N ILE A 24 -6.43 44.59 39.25
CA ILE A 24 -6.57 43.15 39.00
C ILE A 24 -7.73 42.64 39.85
N ARG A 25 -8.90 42.50 39.24
CA ARG A 25 -10.03 41.74 39.79
C ARG A 25 -10.44 40.64 38.84
N GLY A 26 -10.06 39.41 39.19
CA GLY A 26 -10.71 38.19 38.75
C GLY A 26 -10.40 37.70 37.34
N GLY A 27 -9.56 36.66 37.26
CA GLY A 27 -9.54 35.70 36.15
C GLY A 27 -8.67 36.07 34.96
N ASP A 28 -7.68 35.20 34.68
CA ASP A 28 -6.83 35.12 33.49
C ASP A 28 -5.96 36.33 33.10
N VAL A 29 -4.67 36.21 33.40
CA VAL A 29 -3.60 37.03 32.81
C VAL A 29 -2.93 36.22 31.72
N GLN A 30 -3.28 36.48 30.46
CA GLN A 30 -2.61 35.91 29.30
C GLN A 30 -1.46 36.85 28.87
N ALA A 31 -0.23 36.54 29.33
CA ALA A 31 0.96 37.25 28.87
C ALA A 31 1.38 36.73 27.49
N GLY A 32 0.90 37.40 26.44
CA GLY A 32 1.41 37.24 25.10
C GLY A 32 2.76 37.97 24.94
N ARG A 33 3.72 37.25 24.33
CA ARG A 33 5.02 37.70 23.80
C ARG A 33 6.22 37.81 24.75
N ASP A 34 7.25 37.09 24.31
CA ASP A 34 8.67 37.46 24.28
C ASP A 34 9.38 37.59 25.64
N ILE A 35 9.72 36.44 26.23
CA ILE A 35 10.74 36.38 27.29
C ILE A 35 12.10 36.26 26.60
N VAL A 36 12.68 37.43 26.32
CA VAL A 36 14.09 37.58 25.98
C VAL A 36 14.91 37.02 27.14
N GLY A 37 15.86 36.12 26.86
CA GLY A 37 16.80 35.55 27.82
C GLY A 37 17.74 36.61 28.40
N GLY A 38 17.23 37.40 29.34
CA GLY A 38 17.99 38.31 30.18
C GLY A 38 18.11 37.73 31.59
N ASP A 39 19.34 37.68 32.08
CA ASP A 39 19.69 37.33 33.45
C ASP A 39 18.92 38.22 34.44
N VAL A 40 17.91 37.65 35.10
CA VAL A 40 17.10 38.37 36.09
C VAL A 40 17.80 38.27 37.43
N ASN A 41 18.67 39.25 37.70
CA ASN A 41 19.25 39.44 39.02
C ASN A 41 18.17 40.04 39.93
N VAL A 42 17.35 39.19 40.55
CA VAL A 42 16.32 39.59 41.52
C VAL A 42 17.02 39.99 42.81
N ALA A 43 17.33 41.29 42.93
CA ALA A 43 17.56 41.91 44.23
C ALA A 43 16.27 41.82 45.04
N GLY A 44 16.38 41.23 46.23
CA GLY A 44 15.25 40.77 47.02
C GLY A 44 14.23 41.84 47.36
N ASP A 45 12.96 41.49 47.20
CA ASP A 45 11.97 41.66 48.26
C ASP A 45 10.78 40.71 47.99
N SER A 46 10.54 39.80 48.94
CA SER A 46 9.23 39.21 49.24
C SER A 46 8.34 38.71 48.09
N ILE A 47 8.70 37.58 47.46
CA ILE A 47 7.73 36.64 46.87
C ILE A 47 7.63 35.42 47.79
N SER A 48 7.01 35.63 48.95
CA SER A 48 6.54 34.53 49.79
C SER A 48 5.19 34.04 49.25
N ALA A 49 5.14 32.75 48.91
CA ALA A 49 3.92 31.96 48.74
C ALA A 49 3.14 32.03 47.41
N GLN A 50 3.83 32.08 46.26
CA GLN A 50 3.28 31.52 45.03
C GLN A 50 4.24 30.49 44.46
N ASN A 51 3.86 29.21 44.56
CA ASN A 51 4.50 28.12 43.84
C ASN A 51 4.37 28.42 42.34
N VAL A 52 5.38 29.06 41.76
CA VAL A 52 5.56 29.10 40.31
C VAL A 52 5.94 27.67 39.92
N SER A 53 4.93 26.85 39.62
CA SER A 53 5.15 25.56 38.97
C SER A 53 5.62 25.87 37.55
N VAL A 54 6.93 26.04 37.41
CA VAL A 54 7.58 25.91 36.11
C VAL A 54 7.13 24.55 35.59
N GLN A 55 6.33 24.55 34.53
CA GLN A 55 5.91 23.35 33.82
C GLN A 55 7.16 22.75 33.16
N ARG A 56 8.05 22.20 34.00
CA ARG A 56 9.19 21.38 33.57
C ARG A 56 8.58 20.25 32.77
N GLY A 57 9.10 20.04 31.57
CA GLY A 57 8.55 19.13 30.57
C GLY A 57 8.18 17.76 31.13
N PHE A 58 7.38 17.02 30.35
CA PHE A 58 6.85 15.70 30.71
C PHE A 58 7.85 14.88 31.52
N SER A 59 7.42 14.39 32.68
CA SER A 59 8.29 13.56 33.50
C SER A 59 8.71 12.32 32.70
N ALA A 60 9.92 11.80 32.95
CA ALA A 60 10.41 10.62 32.24
C ALA A 60 9.43 9.43 32.33
N ASP A 61 8.71 9.29 33.44
CA ASP A 61 7.65 8.28 33.63
C ASP A 61 6.43 8.53 32.72
N GLN A 62 6.01 9.79 32.53
CA GLN A 62 4.93 10.14 31.61
C GLN A 62 5.30 9.86 30.15
N VAL A 63 6.54 10.18 29.75
CA VAL A 63 7.05 9.88 28.41
C VAL A 63 7.17 8.37 28.20
N GLN A 64 7.71 7.63 29.18
CA GLN A 64 7.82 6.18 29.10
C GLN A 64 6.46 5.49 28.97
N ARG A 65 5.47 5.89 29.78
CA ARG A 65 4.11 5.38 29.67
C ARG A 65 3.48 5.71 28.32
N LEU A 66 3.67 6.94 27.83
CA LEU A 66 3.17 7.33 26.51
C LEU A 66 3.80 6.49 25.40
N VAL A 67 5.13 6.29 25.43
CA VAL A 67 5.84 5.46 24.47
C VAL A 67 5.37 4.01 24.51
N LEU A 68 5.14 3.45 25.71
CA LEU A 68 4.62 2.09 25.84
C LEU A 68 3.18 1.96 25.31
N ILE A 69 2.31 2.93 25.60
CA ILE A 69 0.92 2.92 25.13
C ILE A 69 0.86 3.10 23.62
N VAL A 70 1.56 4.11 23.08
CA VAL A 70 1.59 4.38 21.63
C VAL A 70 2.27 3.23 20.88
N GLY A 71 3.41 2.74 21.39
CA GLY A 71 4.11 1.59 20.83
C GLY A 71 3.24 0.32 20.85
N GLY A 72 2.55 0.07 21.96
CA GLY A 72 1.60 -1.04 22.09
C GLY A 72 0.44 -0.91 21.10
N LEU A 73 -0.14 0.28 20.95
CA LEU A 73 -1.23 0.54 20.00
C LEU A 73 -0.78 0.29 18.56
N VAL A 74 0.35 0.86 18.15
CA VAL A 74 0.92 0.66 16.81
C VAL A 74 1.24 -0.82 16.56
N PHE A 75 1.78 -1.52 17.55
CA PHE A 75 2.04 -2.95 17.45
C PHE A 75 0.76 -3.76 17.26
N VAL A 76 -0.30 -3.49 18.02
CA VAL A 76 -1.60 -4.16 17.87
C VAL A 76 -2.20 -3.89 16.49
N THR A 77 -2.20 -2.64 16.04
CA THR A 77 -2.71 -2.28 14.71
C THR A 77 -1.91 -2.98 13.61
N ALA A 78 -0.57 -2.98 13.68
CA ALA A 78 0.28 -3.69 12.74
C ALA A 78 0.01 -5.20 12.76
N ALA A 79 -0.11 -5.81 13.94
CA ALA A 79 -0.41 -7.22 14.10
C ALA A 79 -1.76 -7.59 13.44
N CYS A 80 -2.79 -6.76 13.60
CA CYS A 80 -4.07 -6.94 12.90
C CYS A 80 -3.87 -6.97 11.37
N PHE A 81 -3.14 -5.99 10.80
CA PHE A 81 -2.86 -5.98 9.36
C PHE A 81 -2.13 -7.23 8.88
N PHE A 82 -1.14 -7.71 9.63
CA PHE A 82 -0.42 -8.95 9.27
C PHE A 82 -1.30 -10.19 9.36
N ILE A 83 -2.19 -10.28 10.36
CA ILE A 83 -3.11 -11.41 10.52
C ILE A 83 -4.15 -11.42 9.37
N PHE A 84 -4.78 -10.28 9.09
CA PHE A 84 -5.72 -10.16 7.96
C PHE A 84 -5.03 -10.39 6.61
N GLY A 85 -3.82 -9.88 6.42
CA GLY A 85 -3.00 -10.13 5.25
C GLY A 85 -2.70 -11.62 5.06
N ALA A 86 -2.32 -12.31 6.14
CA ALA A 86 -2.04 -13.74 6.09
C ALA A 86 -3.28 -14.59 5.80
N LEU A 87 -4.43 -14.26 6.38
CA LEU A 87 -5.69 -14.98 6.14
C LEU A 87 -6.20 -14.76 4.71
N SER A 88 -6.15 -13.54 4.20
CA SER A 88 -6.59 -13.23 2.83
C SER A 88 -5.67 -13.84 1.76
N ALA A 89 -4.35 -13.83 1.98
CA ALA A 89 -3.41 -14.41 1.05
C ALA A 89 -3.35 -15.95 1.11
N ALA A 90 -3.83 -16.59 2.18
CA ALA A 90 -3.67 -18.04 2.39
C ALA A 90 -4.27 -18.88 1.25
N ALA A 91 -5.47 -18.52 0.77
CA ALA A 91 -6.11 -19.21 -0.34
C ALA A 91 -5.25 -19.14 -1.62
N ILE A 92 -4.74 -17.95 -1.93
CA ILE A 92 -3.92 -17.69 -3.13
C ILE A 92 -2.56 -18.38 -3.03
N VAL A 93 -1.91 -18.33 -1.87
CA VAL A 93 -0.64 -19.01 -1.61
C VAL A 93 -0.79 -20.52 -1.80
N ASN A 94 -1.87 -21.11 -1.28
CA ASN A 94 -2.13 -22.54 -1.43
C ASN A 94 -2.30 -22.91 -2.91
N VAL A 95 -3.12 -22.14 -3.64
CA VAL A 95 -3.36 -22.36 -5.07
C VAL A 95 -2.07 -22.21 -5.89
N ILE A 96 -1.27 -21.17 -5.67
CA ILE A 96 0.01 -20.92 -6.37
C ILE A 96 1.08 -21.97 -6.04
N SER A 97 1.02 -22.56 -4.85
CA SER A 97 1.95 -23.62 -4.43
C SER A 97 1.63 -24.99 -5.03
N ARG A 98 0.42 -25.16 -5.61
CA ARG A 98 0.02 -26.41 -6.27
C ARG A 98 0.97 -26.76 -7.44
N PRO A 99 1.42 -28.02 -7.54
CA PRO A 99 2.18 -28.47 -8.70
C PRO A 99 1.31 -28.39 -9.96
N LEU A 100 1.89 -27.90 -11.05
CA LEU A 100 1.24 -27.87 -12.35
C LEU A 100 1.71 -29.08 -13.15
N PRO A 101 0.83 -30.02 -13.51
CA PRO A 101 1.17 -31.14 -14.38
C PRO A 101 1.77 -30.61 -15.69
N GLY A 102 2.95 -31.08 -16.08
CA GLY A 102 3.65 -30.58 -17.27
C GLY A 102 4.44 -29.28 -17.09
N GLY A 103 4.31 -28.60 -15.94
CA GLY A 103 5.04 -27.37 -15.64
C GLY A 103 4.58 -26.19 -16.49
N SER A 104 5.51 -25.31 -16.86
CA SER A 104 5.21 -24.11 -17.69
C SER A 104 6.16 -24.05 -18.88
N PRO A 105 6.01 -24.97 -19.86
CA PRO A 105 6.88 -25.04 -21.02
C PRO A 105 6.66 -23.84 -21.94
N VAL A 106 7.72 -23.39 -22.63
CA VAL A 106 7.64 -22.26 -23.58
C VAL A 106 6.62 -22.53 -24.70
N GLN A 107 6.47 -23.79 -25.13
CA GLN A 107 5.50 -24.18 -26.15
C GLN A 107 4.05 -23.83 -25.76
N ALA A 108 3.66 -24.07 -24.51
CA ALA A 108 2.31 -23.73 -24.02
C ALA A 108 2.08 -22.21 -23.99
N ALA A 109 3.13 -21.41 -23.78
CA ALA A 109 3.04 -19.95 -23.88
C ALA A 109 2.77 -19.50 -25.32
N ILE A 110 3.41 -20.15 -26.31
CA ILE A 110 3.19 -19.87 -27.74
C ILE A 110 1.77 -20.23 -28.15
N GLU A 111 1.25 -21.39 -27.72
CA GLU A 111 -0.13 -21.82 -27.99
C GLU A 111 -1.16 -20.82 -27.43
N MET A 112 -0.91 -20.29 -26.22
CA MET A 112 -1.76 -19.23 -25.67
C MET A 112 -1.66 -17.93 -26.46
N GLN A 113 -0.45 -17.51 -26.83
CA GLN A 113 -0.24 -16.30 -27.64
C GLN A 113 -0.99 -16.42 -28.97
N GLN A 114 -0.94 -17.57 -29.65
CA GLN A 114 -1.68 -17.81 -30.89
C GLN A 114 -3.20 -17.69 -30.69
N LYS A 115 -3.74 -18.21 -29.59
CA LYS A 115 -5.17 -18.04 -29.26
C LYS A 115 -5.51 -16.57 -29.03
N ILE A 116 -4.68 -15.83 -28.31
CA ILE A 116 -4.86 -14.38 -28.07
C ILE A 116 -4.78 -13.61 -29.39
N ASP A 117 -3.82 -13.91 -30.26
CA ASP A 117 -3.66 -13.28 -31.57
C ASP A 117 -4.87 -13.56 -32.48
N ALA A 118 -5.39 -14.80 -32.44
CA ALA A 118 -6.61 -15.18 -33.14
C ALA A 118 -7.85 -14.44 -32.62
N LEU A 119 -7.93 -14.15 -31.31
CA LEU A 119 -8.99 -13.31 -30.76
C LEU A 119 -8.85 -11.85 -31.18
N ASN A 120 -7.61 -11.34 -31.25
CA ASN A 120 -7.32 -9.96 -31.62
C ASN A 120 -7.48 -9.66 -33.12
N SER A 121 -7.57 -10.70 -33.96
CA SER A 121 -7.78 -10.61 -35.41
C SER A 121 -9.24 -10.81 -35.83
N LEU A 122 -10.15 -11.07 -34.89
CA LEU A 122 -11.58 -11.18 -35.16
C LEU A 122 -12.17 -9.85 -35.64
N GLU A 123 -13.15 -9.93 -36.53
CA GLU A 123 -13.91 -8.76 -36.96
C GLU A 123 -14.86 -8.29 -35.84
N PRO A 124 -15.11 -6.98 -35.69
CA PRO A 124 -16.05 -6.46 -34.69
C PRO A 124 -17.41 -7.18 -34.75
N GLY A 125 -17.90 -7.65 -33.59
CA GLY A 125 -19.14 -8.41 -33.47
C GLY A 125 -19.03 -9.92 -33.76
N GLN A 126 -17.88 -10.41 -34.27
CA GLN A 126 -17.67 -11.84 -34.49
C GLN A 126 -17.63 -12.58 -33.16
N ARG A 127 -18.46 -13.64 -33.05
CA ARG A 127 -18.52 -14.49 -31.85
C ARG A 127 -17.36 -15.47 -31.81
N PHE A 128 -16.87 -15.74 -30.60
CA PHE A 128 -15.83 -16.73 -30.37
C PHE A 128 -16.15 -17.60 -29.16
N ARG A 129 -15.51 -18.77 -29.14
CA ARG A 129 -15.45 -19.68 -28.00
C ARG A 129 -14.05 -20.27 -27.95
N VAL A 130 -13.33 -20.01 -26.87
CA VAL A 130 -11.92 -20.40 -26.70
C VAL A 130 -11.73 -21.09 -25.36
N LEU A 131 -10.95 -22.16 -25.37
CA LEU A 131 -10.55 -22.89 -24.18
C LEU A 131 -9.07 -22.60 -23.91
N PHE A 132 -8.76 -22.11 -22.72
CA PHE A 132 -7.40 -21.93 -22.21
C PHE A 132 -7.14 -22.97 -21.13
N LYS A 133 -6.03 -23.68 -21.24
CA LYS A 133 -5.60 -24.60 -20.19
C LYS A 133 -4.81 -23.86 -19.12
N GLU A 134 -4.80 -24.35 -17.89
CA GLU A 134 -3.98 -23.77 -16.82
C GLU A 134 -2.49 -23.78 -17.18
N GLU A 135 -2.01 -24.81 -17.89
CA GLU A 135 -0.62 -24.89 -18.36
C GLU A 135 -0.27 -23.73 -19.31
N GLU A 136 -1.20 -23.41 -20.21
CA GLU A 136 -1.09 -22.33 -21.19
C GLU A 136 -1.09 -20.97 -20.48
N ILE A 137 -2.02 -20.75 -19.54
CA ILE A 137 -2.14 -19.52 -18.75
C ILE A 137 -0.88 -19.30 -17.91
N SER A 138 -0.42 -20.32 -17.20
CA SER A 138 0.79 -20.23 -16.38
C SER A 138 2.03 -20.01 -17.24
N ALA A 139 2.17 -20.69 -18.38
CA ALA A 139 3.31 -20.53 -19.26
C ALA A 139 3.33 -19.15 -19.93
N TYR A 140 2.17 -18.67 -20.41
CA TYR A 140 2.03 -17.35 -20.98
C TYR A 140 2.38 -16.26 -19.98
N PHE A 141 1.86 -16.37 -18.75
CA PHE A 141 2.19 -15.42 -17.69
C PHE A 141 3.68 -15.47 -17.33
N ARG A 142 4.28 -16.67 -17.26
CA ARG A 142 5.70 -16.80 -16.94
C ARG A 142 6.63 -16.21 -17.99
N HIS A 143 6.36 -16.45 -19.27
CA HIS A 143 7.31 -16.21 -20.36
C HIS A 143 6.99 -14.99 -21.21
N ILE A 144 5.74 -14.49 -21.21
CA ILE A 144 5.29 -13.41 -22.10
C ILE A 144 4.70 -12.23 -21.32
N ALA A 145 3.62 -12.44 -20.57
CA ALA A 145 2.95 -11.34 -19.86
C ALA A 145 3.74 -10.86 -18.64
N GLY A 146 4.18 -11.75 -17.77
CA GLY A 146 4.92 -11.44 -16.55
C GLY A 146 6.15 -10.56 -16.79
N PRO A 147 7.06 -10.91 -17.70
CA PRO A 147 8.23 -10.08 -18.00
C PRO A 147 7.88 -8.66 -18.47
N LYS A 148 6.79 -8.50 -19.25
CA LYS A 148 6.30 -7.17 -19.67
C LYS A 148 5.76 -6.34 -18.50
N LEU A 149 5.27 -7.01 -17.46
CA LEU A 149 4.76 -6.41 -16.23
C LEU A 149 5.85 -6.24 -15.15
N GLY A 150 7.12 -6.57 -15.49
CA GLY A 150 8.23 -6.56 -14.53
C GLY A 150 8.09 -7.64 -13.45
N ILE A 151 7.54 -8.80 -13.82
CA ILE A 151 7.36 -9.96 -12.95
C ILE A 151 8.25 -11.11 -13.45
N SER A 152 9.23 -11.50 -12.63
CA SER A 152 10.04 -12.68 -12.85
C SER A 152 9.44 -13.91 -12.17
N ASN A 153 9.75 -15.10 -12.69
CA ASN A 153 9.23 -16.39 -12.20
C ASN A 153 7.70 -16.44 -12.06
N GLY A 154 6.99 -15.82 -13.01
CA GLY A 154 5.55 -15.76 -13.04
C GLY A 154 4.91 -17.15 -12.98
N LYS A 155 3.83 -17.26 -12.21
CA LYS A 155 2.94 -18.42 -12.10
C LYS A 155 1.50 -17.93 -12.18
N ALA A 156 0.66 -18.69 -12.88
CA ALA A 156 -0.77 -18.48 -12.86
C ALA A 156 -1.47 -19.80 -12.57
N ARG A 157 -2.55 -19.77 -11.80
CA ARG A 157 -3.30 -20.95 -11.38
C ARG A 157 -4.77 -20.61 -11.35
N LEU A 158 -5.61 -21.51 -11.85
CA LEU A 158 -7.04 -21.38 -11.74
C LEU A 158 -7.45 -21.74 -10.31
N MET A 159 -8.30 -20.89 -9.73
CA MET A 159 -8.90 -21.07 -8.41
C MET A 159 -10.18 -21.92 -8.53
N ASP A 160 -10.80 -22.23 -7.39
CA ASP A 160 -12.01 -23.06 -7.34
C ASP A 160 -13.24 -22.33 -7.89
N GLU A 161 -13.29 -21.01 -7.72
CA GLU A 161 -14.36 -20.18 -8.24
C GLU A 161 -14.18 -19.93 -9.75
N PRO A 162 -15.22 -20.15 -10.57
CA PRO A 162 -15.14 -19.98 -12.02
C PRO A 162 -14.63 -18.59 -12.44
N GLY A 163 -13.54 -18.58 -13.19
CA GLY A 163 -12.95 -17.34 -13.72
C GLY A 163 -12.02 -16.63 -12.74
N GLN A 164 -11.79 -17.16 -11.53
CA GLN A 164 -10.74 -16.66 -10.66
C GLN A 164 -9.39 -17.27 -11.01
N ILE A 165 -8.38 -16.40 -11.09
CA ILE A 165 -7.01 -16.72 -11.43
C ILE A 165 -6.11 -16.13 -10.35
N ALA A 166 -5.38 -17.01 -9.67
CA ALA A 166 -4.28 -16.61 -8.82
C ALA A 166 -3.04 -16.39 -9.67
N LEU A 167 -2.40 -15.23 -9.51
CA LEU A 167 -1.13 -14.89 -10.13
C LEU A 167 -0.07 -14.74 -9.04
N GLY A 168 1.17 -15.13 -9.35
CA GLY A 168 2.28 -14.99 -8.44
C GLY A 168 3.63 -14.90 -9.14
N GLY A 169 4.64 -14.38 -8.47
CA GLY A 169 5.99 -14.22 -9.01
C GLY A 169 6.81 -13.28 -8.14
N ASN A 170 7.83 -12.66 -8.73
CA ASN A 170 8.68 -11.67 -8.07
C ASN A 170 8.62 -10.35 -8.83
N LEU A 171 8.40 -9.23 -8.15
CA LEU A 171 8.37 -7.91 -8.77
C LEU A 171 9.79 -7.35 -8.91
N ASP A 172 10.24 -7.19 -10.15
CA ASP A 172 11.58 -6.71 -10.47
C ASP A 172 11.77 -5.25 -10.03
N ARG A 173 10.74 -4.42 -10.20
CA ARG A 173 10.72 -3.00 -9.75
C ARG A 173 10.84 -2.82 -8.23
N MET A 174 10.66 -3.90 -7.49
CA MET A 174 10.65 -3.95 -6.04
C MET A 174 11.78 -4.85 -5.53
N ASN A 175 12.93 -4.85 -6.22
CA ASN A 175 14.10 -5.63 -5.84
C ASN A 175 13.80 -7.15 -5.73
N GLY A 176 12.93 -7.66 -6.59
CA GLY A 176 12.55 -9.07 -6.63
C GLY A 176 11.62 -9.51 -5.50
N MET A 177 10.90 -8.60 -4.84
CA MET A 177 9.97 -8.96 -3.77
C MET A 177 8.88 -9.92 -4.28
N PRO A 178 8.54 -10.99 -3.53
CA PRO A 178 7.46 -11.89 -3.91
C PRO A 178 6.12 -11.16 -3.95
N PHE A 179 5.35 -11.49 -4.98
CA PHE A 179 4.08 -10.87 -5.34
C PHE A 179 3.01 -11.93 -5.55
N LEU A 180 1.79 -11.58 -5.16
CA LEU A 180 0.57 -12.33 -5.48
C LEU A 180 -0.51 -11.36 -5.94
N ALA A 181 -1.37 -11.81 -6.85
CA ALA A 181 -2.60 -11.13 -7.18
C ALA A 181 -3.72 -12.13 -7.42
N GLN A 182 -4.94 -11.69 -7.15
CA GLN A 182 -6.16 -12.40 -7.48
C GLN A 182 -6.85 -11.63 -8.60
N VAL A 183 -7.13 -12.32 -9.68
CA VAL A 183 -7.75 -11.76 -10.88
C VAL A 183 -9.04 -12.51 -11.16
N GLN A 184 -10.12 -11.76 -11.33
CA GLN A 184 -11.41 -12.27 -11.78
C GLN A 184 -11.57 -11.95 -13.25
N VAL A 185 -11.86 -12.97 -14.05
CA VAL A 185 -12.37 -12.78 -15.41
C VAL A 185 -13.84 -12.37 -15.29
N THR A 186 -14.24 -11.30 -15.97
CA THR A 186 -15.60 -10.76 -15.89
C THR A 186 -16.24 -10.63 -17.27
N THR A 187 -17.56 -10.44 -17.27
CA THR A 187 -18.34 -10.12 -18.48
C THR A 187 -18.60 -8.61 -18.63
N THR A 188 -17.89 -7.79 -17.85
CA THR A 188 -18.00 -6.33 -17.85
C THR A 188 -17.18 -5.72 -18.99
N GLU A 189 -17.12 -4.40 -19.07
CA GLU A 189 -16.31 -3.71 -20.08
C GLU A 189 -14.80 -3.97 -19.93
N THR A 190 -14.35 -4.30 -18.71
CA THR A 190 -12.99 -4.64 -18.31
C THR A 190 -12.86 -6.14 -18.09
N PRO A 191 -12.38 -6.91 -19.10
CA PRO A 191 -12.46 -8.37 -19.07
C PRO A 191 -11.70 -9.07 -17.92
N LEU A 192 -10.71 -8.38 -17.34
CA LEU A 192 -9.92 -8.86 -16.22
C LEU A 192 -9.93 -7.83 -15.08
N GLU A 193 -10.49 -8.16 -13.94
CA GLU A 193 -10.52 -7.31 -12.76
C GLU A 193 -9.56 -7.86 -11.70
N VAL A 194 -8.69 -7.02 -11.16
CA VAL A 194 -7.76 -7.43 -10.09
C VAL A 194 -8.42 -7.13 -8.77
N GLU A 195 -8.90 -8.17 -8.08
CA GLU A 195 -9.61 -8.04 -6.81
C GLU A 195 -8.67 -7.65 -5.67
N GLY A 196 -7.43 -8.15 -5.73
CA GLY A 196 -6.43 -7.88 -4.73
C GLY A 196 -5.01 -8.15 -5.23
N ALA A 197 -4.06 -7.48 -4.59
CA ALA A 197 -2.64 -7.67 -4.80
C ALA A 197 -1.93 -7.65 -3.45
N TRP A 198 -0.94 -8.52 -3.27
CA TRP A 198 -0.18 -8.67 -2.03
C TRP A 198 1.31 -8.70 -2.34
N ILE A 199 2.10 -8.16 -1.41
CA ILE A 199 3.57 -8.25 -1.44
C ILE A 199 4.04 -8.90 -0.15
N LYS A 200 5.07 -9.74 -0.25
CA LYS A 200 5.71 -10.37 0.88
C LYS A 200 6.85 -9.50 1.40
N LEU A 201 6.66 -8.88 2.55
CA LEU A 201 7.71 -8.05 3.19
C LEU A 201 8.66 -8.84 4.08
N LEU A 202 8.16 -9.94 4.67
CA LEU A 202 8.94 -10.76 5.57
C LEU A 202 9.45 -12.01 4.85
N PRO A 203 10.76 -12.28 4.88
CA PRO A 203 11.31 -13.50 4.32
C PRO A 203 10.89 -14.70 5.19
N THR A 204 9.74 -15.29 4.87
CA THR A 204 9.28 -16.56 5.44
C THR A 204 9.52 -17.70 4.45
N PRO A 205 9.63 -18.95 4.93
CA PRO A 205 9.75 -20.12 4.06
C PRO A 205 8.70 -20.16 2.94
N GLU A 206 9.00 -20.87 1.85
CA GLU A 206 8.05 -21.07 0.76
C GLU A 206 6.77 -21.76 1.27
N GLY A 207 5.61 -21.35 0.75
CA GLY A 207 4.30 -21.86 1.16
C GLY A 207 3.71 -21.21 2.42
N MET A 208 4.44 -20.34 3.12
CA MET A 208 3.91 -19.61 4.29
C MET A 208 3.09 -18.38 3.86
N SER A 209 1.89 -18.23 4.41
CA SER A 209 1.02 -17.06 4.22
C SER A 209 1.36 -15.89 5.17
N PHE A 210 2.26 -16.08 6.13
CA PHE A 210 2.70 -14.99 6.99
C PHE A 210 3.64 -14.02 6.25
N GLY A 211 3.41 -12.72 6.43
CA GLY A 211 4.23 -11.65 5.87
C GLY A 211 3.71 -11.03 4.57
N TRP A 212 2.55 -11.47 4.08
CA TRP A 212 1.85 -10.85 2.96
C TRP A 212 1.04 -9.64 3.42
N ILE A 213 1.22 -8.52 2.74
CA ILE A 213 0.47 -7.28 2.99
C ILE A 213 -0.31 -6.92 1.72
N PRO A 214 -1.63 -6.65 1.82
CA PRO A 214 -2.41 -6.19 0.68
C PRO A 214 -1.98 -4.77 0.27
N VAL A 215 -1.85 -4.54 -1.04
CA VAL A 215 -1.43 -3.25 -1.61
C VAL A 215 -2.42 -2.83 -2.69
N THR A 216 -3.39 -2.00 -2.32
CA THR A 216 -4.48 -1.57 -3.22
C THR A 216 -4.00 -0.83 -4.46
N ALA A 217 -3.02 0.07 -4.31
CA ALA A 217 -2.47 0.83 -5.44
C ALA A 217 -1.81 -0.09 -6.49
N LEU A 218 -1.21 -1.19 -6.03
CA LEU A 218 -0.61 -2.20 -6.90
C LEU A 218 -1.68 -2.95 -7.70
N ALA A 219 -2.83 -3.28 -7.09
CA ALA A 219 -3.93 -3.95 -7.77
C ALA A 219 -4.49 -3.10 -8.93
N GLN A 220 -4.66 -1.79 -8.71
CA GLN A 220 -5.18 -0.87 -9.73
C GLN A 220 -4.25 -0.72 -10.93
N ASP A 221 -2.96 -0.46 -10.68
CA ASP A 221 -1.93 -0.37 -11.72
C ASP A 221 -1.83 -1.68 -12.51
N PHE A 222 -1.82 -2.81 -11.79
CA PHE A 222 -1.73 -4.13 -12.39
C PHE A 222 -2.95 -4.46 -13.26
N SER A 223 -4.17 -4.10 -12.84
CA SER A 223 -5.38 -4.32 -13.63
C SER A 223 -5.35 -3.59 -14.97
N GLN A 224 -4.91 -2.33 -14.99
CA GLN A 224 -4.81 -1.55 -16.21
C GLN A 224 -3.81 -2.16 -17.19
N GLN A 225 -2.63 -2.54 -16.69
CA GLN A 225 -1.58 -3.14 -17.52
C GLN A 225 -2.00 -4.52 -18.05
N LEU A 226 -2.67 -5.33 -17.23
CA LEU A 226 -3.13 -6.67 -17.61
C LEU A 226 -4.19 -6.62 -18.73
N ASN A 227 -5.17 -5.72 -18.62
CA ASN A 227 -6.18 -5.53 -19.67
C ASN A 227 -5.58 -5.00 -20.98
N ALA A 228 -4.63 -4.06 -20.89
CA ALA A 228 -3.91 -3.55 -22.04
C ALA A 228 -3.08 -4.64 -22.75
N ALA A 229 -2.53 -5.60 -21.98
CA ALA A 229 -1.70 -6.67 -22.53
C ALA A 229 -2.48 -7.82 -23.16
N LEU A 230 -3.68 -8.15 -22.66
CA LEU A 230 -4.36 -9.42 -22.99
C LEU A 230 -5.62 -9.29 -23.85
N PHE A 231 -6.57 -8.42 -23.48
CA PHE A 231 -7.96 -8.52 -23.99
C PHE A 231 -8.61 -7.19 -24.37
N GLY A 232 -7.83 -6.21 -24.84
CA GLY A 232 -8.35 -4.89 -25.20
C GLY A 232 -9.43 -4.87 -26.30
N LYS A 233 -9.57 -5.94 -27.10
CA LYS A 233 -10.48 -6.01 -28.27
C LYS A 233 -11.65 -6.98 -28.13
N VAL A 234 -11.83 -7.63 -26.99
CA VAL A 234 -12.90 -8.62 -26.80
C VAL A 234 -13.78 -8.28 -25.61
N HIS A 235 -15.03 -8.75 -25.66
CA HIS A 235 -15.93 -8.76 -24.51
C HIS A 235 -16.40 -10.20 -24.26
N PHE A 236 -16.39 -10.63 -23.00
CA PHE A 236 -16.85 -11.95 -22.61
C PHE A 236 -18.34 -11.91 -22.27
N THR A 237 -19.09 -12.90 -22.74
CA THR A 237 -20.52 -13.09 -22.42
C THR A 237 -20.76 -14.28 -21.52
N GLN A 238 -19.85 -15.26 -21.53
CA GLN A 238 -19.91 -16.41 -20.64
C GLN A 238 -18.51 -16.86 -20.25
N ILE A 239 -18.35 -17.15 -18.97
CA ILE A 239 -17.13 -17.70 -18.37
C ILE A 239 -17.51 -19.05 -17.80
N GLY A 240 -16.77 -20.09 -18.19
CA GLY A 240 -16.90 -21.43 -17.64
C GLY A 240 -15.54 -21.94 -17.21
N GLN A 241 -15.55 -22.84 -16.24
CA GLN A 241 -14.35 -23.57 -15.85
C GLN A 241 -14.69 -25.05 -15.84
N THR A 242 -13.82 -25.88 -16.41
CA THR A 242 -14.02 -27.33 -16.48
C THR A 242 -12.83 -28.04 -15.87
N GLY A 243 -13.11 -29.00 -14.98
CA GLY A 243 -12.13 -29.90 -14.36
C GLY A 243 -11.48 -30.85 -15.35
N GLY A 244 -10.20 -31.15 -15.10
CA GLY A 244 -9.59 -32.41 -15.52
C GLY A 244 -9.97 -33.50 -14.50
N GLY A 245 -9.67 -34.76 -14.80
CA GLY A 245 -9.72 -35.83 -13.81
C GLY A 245 -10.99 -36.69 -13.82
N SER A 246 -10.79 -38.00 -14.02
CA SER A 246 -11.79 -39.05 -13.86
C SER A 246 -11.72 -39.67 -12.46
N GLY A 247 -11.74 -38.86 -11.39
CA GLY A 247 -11.48 -39.27 -10.01
C GLY A 247 -12.55 -38.85 -8.99
N ILE A 248 -12.43 -39.36 -7.75
CA ILE A 248 -13.39 -39.20 -6.64
C ILE A 248 -13.29 -37.79 -5.99
N GLN A 249 -12.21 -37.06 -6.25
CA GLN A 249 -12.07 -35.63 -5.95
C GLN A 249 -12.16 -34.86 -7.27
N PRO A 250 -13.09 -33.90 -7.42
CA PRO A 250 -13.12 -33.06 -8.62
C PRO A 250 -11.78 -32.31 -8.70
N GLU A 251 -11.00 -32.50 -9.77
CA GLU A 251 -9.81 -31.67 -9.95
C GLU A 251 -10.27 -30.24 -10.19
N ILE A 252 -9.66 -29.32 -9.45
CA ILE A 252 -9.82 -27.88 -9.63
C ILE A 252 -9.72 -27.57 -11.13
N GLY A 253 -10.66 -26.77 -11.63
CA GLY A 253 -10.89 -26.59 -13.05
C GLY A 253 -9.61 -26.28 -13.82
N THR A 254 -9.12 -27.24 -14.60
CA THR A 254 -7.84 -27.15 -15.33
C THR A 254 -7.95 -26.34 -16.61
N ASN A 255 -9.18 -26.07 -17.05
CA ASN A 255 -9.44 -25.30 -18.26
C ASN A 255 -10.44 -24.18 -18.00
N LEU A 256 -10.14 -23.01 -18.54
CA LEU A 256 -10.97 -21.83 -18.59
C LEU A 256 -11.60 -21.72 -19.97
N LEU A 257 -12.92 -21.79 -20.04
CA LEU A 257 -13.70 -21.62 -21.26
C LEU A 257 -14.26 -20.19 -21.30
N LEU A 258 -13.87 -19.43 -22.32
CA LEU A 258 -14.36 -18.07 -22.54
C LEU A 258 -15.19 -18.03 -23.83
N THR A 259 -16.39 -17.48 -23.72
CA THR A 259 -17.28 -17.21 -24.86
C THR A 259 -17.58 -15.72 -24.90
N GLY A 260 -17.63 -15.13 -26.09
CA GLY A 260 -17.79 -13.70 -26.25
C GLY A 260 -17.92 -13.26 -27.69
N ALA A 261 -17.74 -11.96 -27.92
CA ALA A 261 -17.54 -11.40 -29.25
C ALA A 261 -16.46 -10.31 -29.27
N ALA A 262 -15.93 -10.02 -30.44
CA ALA A 262 -14.99 -8.93 -30.63
C ALA A 262 -15.70 -7.56 -30.54
N LYS A 263 -15.00 -6.56 -30.03
CA LYS A 263 -15.46 -5.16 -29.95
C LYS A 263 -15.23 -4.44 -31.28
#